data_AF-A0A2A5T5M3-F1
#
_entry.id   AF-A0A2A5T5M3-F1
#
_cell.length_a   1.000
_cell.length_b   1.000
_cell.length_c   1.000
_cell.angle_alpha   90.00
_cell.angle_beta   90.00
_cell.angle_gamma   90.00
#
_symmetry.space_group_name_H-M   'P 1'
#
loop_
_entity.id
_entity.type
_entity.pdbx_description
1 polymer ?
#
loop_
_entity_poly.entity_id
_entity_poly.type
_entity_poly.pdbx_seq_one_letter_code
_entity_poly.pdbx_strand_id
1 'polypeptide(L)'
;MKPLMLFMSFMLFISNAYAREDINSIELPSDLIYLSAGVCPSGSRLIDYDEASYQSIRKRISELTYRSLWGFFTVLDGRYESGNYGHILNKIGRRDSLSQLSQFCVETMKETPSNEGIRIFNARTVKDLLVGNDNKLCAIFAQEGVHSVVGGCIGNKESNVKYHESYEAFRTMLTTAYLSQRNVDIVLDPNQTHFNFTAPLFSTYTIKSIMAVSK
;
A
#
# COMPACT_ATOMS: atom_id res chain seq x y z
N MET A 1 20.18 -2.39 -59.00
CA MET A 1 20.58 -1.43 -57.94
C MET A 1 19.48 -1.40 -56.89
N LYS A 2 19.71 -1.98 -55.70
CA LYS A 2 18.92 -1.72 -54.48
C LYS A 2 19.44 -0.42 -53.86
N PRO A 3 18.59 0.46 -53.30
CA PRO A 3 18.30 0.43 -51.86
C PRO A 3 16.84 0.91 -51.58
N LEU A 4 16.26 1.06 -50.39
CA LEU A 4 16.66 0.93 -48.99
C LEU A 4 15.34 0.61 -48.24
N MET A 5 15.35 -0.39 -47.36
CA MET A 5 14.22 -0.69 -46.48
C MET A 5 14.03 0.45 -45.46
N LEU A 6 12.81 0.99 -45.36
CA LEU A 6 12.35 1.71 -44.18
C LEU A 6 11.34 0.82 -43.44
N PHE A 7 11.86 0.04 -42.49
CA PHE A 7 11.04 -0.60 -41.47
C PHE A 7 10.64 0.48 -40.46
N MET A 8 9.42 1.03 -40.59
CA MET A 8 8.79 1.72 -39.48
C MET A 8 8.35 0.66 -38.47
N SER A 9 9.09 0.57 -37.36
CA SER A 9 8.64 -0.11 -36.15
C SER A 9 7.34 0.52 -35.67
N PHE A 10 6.22 -0.11 -35.98
CA PHE A 10 4.99 0.05 -35.22
C PHE A 10 5.24 -0.54 -33.82
N MET A 11 5.71 0.29 -32.90
CA MET A 11 5.59 -0.02 -31.48
C MET A 11 4.10 -0.07 -31.16
N LEU A 12 3.61 -1.27 -30.93
CA LEU A 12 2.33 -1.55 -30.31
C LEU A 12 2.21 -0.72 -29.03
N PHE A 13 1.43 0.35 -29.09
CA PHE A 13 0.73 0.86 -27.92
C PHE A 13 -0.24 -0.23 -27.50
N ILE A 14 0.22 -1.15 -26.65
CA ILE A 14 -0.69 -1.97 -25.85
C ILE A 14 -1.27 -1.00 -24.83
N SER A 15 -2.43 -0.46 -25.18
CA SER A 15 -3.29 0.31 -24.32
C SER A 15 -3.49 -0.48 -23.04
N ASN A 16 -3.01 0.07 -21.93
CA ASN A 16 -3.23 -0.44 -20.59
C ASN A 16 -4.73 -0.38 -20.25
N ALA A 17 -5.52 -1.34 -20.71
CA ALA A 17 -6.84 -1.66 -20.17
C ALA A 17 -6.64 -2.65 -19.01
N TYR A 18 -6.00 -2.17 -17.94
CA TYR A 18 -5.62 -2.98 -16.78
C TYR A 18 -6.73 -2.94 -15.75
N ALA A 19 -7.00 -4.09 -15.13
CA ALA A 19 -7.69 -4.24 -13.85
C ALA A 19 -8.89 -3.30 -13.66
N ARG A 20 -9.97 -3.56 -14.38
CA ARG A 20 -11.27 -2.94 -14.15
C ARG A 20 -12.04 -3.72 -13.06
N GLU A 21 -11.38 -4.03 -11.96
CA GLU A 21 -12.04 -4.12 -10.66
C GLU A 21 -11.88 -2.73 -10.04
N ASP A 22 -13.00 -2.03 -9.92
CA ASP A 22 -13.19 -0.68 -9.40
C ASP A 22 -11.96 0.05 -8.81
N ILE A 23 -11.28 0.85 -9.65
CA ILE A 23 -10.36 1.92 -9.18
C ILE A 23 -11.11 2.88 -8.22
N ASN A 24 -12.45 2.89 -8.26
CA ASN A 24 -13.32 3.63 -7.35
C ASN A 24 -13.47 2.99 -5.95
N SER A 25 -12.91 1.80 -5.68
CA SER A 25 -13.01 1.13 -4.36
C SER A 25 -11.68 1.04 -3.60
N ILE A 26 -10.62 1.70 -4.07
CA ILE A 26 -9.36 1.79 -3.32
C ILE A 26 -9.61 2.70 -2.11
N GLU A 27 -9.71 2.08 -0.93
CA GLU A 27 -9.87 2.81 0.32
C GLU A 27 -8.61 3.62 0.61
N LEU A 28 -8.77 4.92 0.86
CA LEU A 28 -7.67 5.79 1.27
C LEU A 28 -7.59 5.84 2.80
N PRO A 29 -6.39 6.00 3.38
CA PRO A 29 -6.25 6.25 4.81
C PRO A 29 -7.00 7.54 5.18
N SER A 30 -7.93 7.45 6.15
CA SER A 30 -8.78 8.57 6.55
C SER A 30 -8.08 9.59 7.43
N ASP A 31 -7.09 9.15 8.22
CA ASP A 31 -6.54 9.92 9.33
C ASP A 31 -5.05 10.21 9.12
N LEU A 32 -4.77 11.50 8.87
CA LEU A 32 -3.43 12.02 8.69
C LEU A 32 -2.86 12.49 10.03
N ILE A 33 -1.70 11.96 10.40
CA ILE A 33 -0.95 12.32 11.60
C ILE A 33 0.17 13.27 11.18
N TYR A 34 0.16 14.49 11.74
CA TYR A 34 1.26 15.44 11.57
C TYR A 34 2.29 15.29 12.69
N LEU A 35 3.55 15.15 12.30
CA LEU A 35 4.70 15.18 13.22
C LEU A 35 5.62 16.32 12.84
N SER A 36 5.96 17.18 13.81
CA SER A 36 6.91 18.27 13.61
C SER A 36 8.38 17.79 13.55
N ALA A 37 8.68 16.63 14.14
CA ALA A 37 9.97 15.96 14.09
C ALA A 37 9.83 14.46 14.37
N GLY A 38 10.76 13.64 13.85
CA GLY A 38 10.95 12.24 14.26
C GLY A 38 10.66 11.22 13.17
N VAL A 39 10.17 10.04 13.56
CA VAL A 39 9.75 8.94 12.67
C VAL A 39 8.28 8.65 12.94
N CYS A 40 7.52 8.18 11.93
CA CYS A 40 6.14 7.76 12.15
C CYS A 40 6.03 6.78 13.31
N PRO A 41 5.01 6.92 14.17
CA PRO A 41 4.82 6.01 15.30
C PRO A 41 4.56 4.59 14.80
N SER A 42 4.80 3.62 15.69
CA SER A 42 4.40 2.23 15.43
C SER A 42 2.92 2.16 15.09
N GLY A 43 2.58 1.41 14.05
CA GLY A 43 1.22 1.31 13.50
C GLY A 43 0.92 2.35 12.42
N SER A 44 1.85 3.26 12.14
CA SER A 44 1.74 4.26 11.08
C SER A 44 2.91 4.18 10.11
N ARG A 45 2.72 4.76 8.92
CA ARG A 45 3.78 4.93 7.93
C ARG A 45 3.74 6.32 7.30
N LEU A 46 4.83 6.72 6.63
CA LEU A 46 4.83 7.93 5.82
C LEU A 46 3.79 7.79 4.70
N ILE A 47 3.12 8.89 4.40
CA ILE A 47 2.34 9.03 3.17
C ILE A 47 3.30 9.19 1.97
N ASP A 48 2.94 8.64 0.82
CA ASP A 48 3.68 8.87 -0.43
C ASP A 48 3.14 10.06 -1.25
N TYR A 49 3.84 10.42 -2.33
CA TYR A 49 3.47 11.55 -3.18
C TYR A 49 2.10 11.35 -3.85
N ASP A 50 1.83 10.16 -4.36
CA ASP A 50 0.60 9.87 -5.10
C ASP A 50 -0.61 9.92 -4.14
N GLU A 51 -0.46 9.40 -2.92
CA GLU A 51 -1.44 9.53 -1.84
C GLU A 51 -1.63 10.98 -1.39
N ALA A 52 -0.54 11.74 -1.22
CA ALA A 52 -0.60 13.15 -0.86
C ALA A 52 -1.24 14.02 -1.96
N SER A 53 -1.31 13.52 -3.20
CA SER A 53 -1.89 14.22 -4.34
C SER A 53 -3.43 14.18 -4.36
N TYR A 54 -4.06 13.22 -3.65
CA TYR A 54 -5.52 13.16 -3.56
C TYR A 54 -6.07 14.44 -2.93
N GLN A 55 -7.12 15.00 -3.53
CA GLN A 55 -7.65 16.32 -3.15
C GLN A 55 -8.05 16.40 -1.66
N SER A 56 -8.68 15.35 -1.12
CA SER A 56 -9.07 15.27 0.29
C SER A 56 -7.87 15.31 1.22
N ILE A 57 -6.84 14.53 0.92
CA ILE A 57 -5.58 14.48 1.67
C ILE A 57 -4.81 15.79 1.54
N ARG A 58 -4.69 16.34 0.33
CA ARG A 58 -4.00 17.61 0.07
C ARG A 58 -4.66 18.77 0.82
N LYS A 59 -5.99 18.80 0.86
CA LYS A 59 -6.74 19.78 1.66
C LYS A 59 -6.42 19.61 3.14
N ARG A 60 -6.42 18.37 3.65
CA ARG A 60 -6.09 18.09 5.05
C ARG A 60 -4.66 18.49 5.43
N ILE A 61 -3.68 18.22 4.57
CA ILE A 61 -2.29 18.66 4.74
C ILE A 61 -2.21 20.19 4.83
N SER A 62 -2.93 20.90 3.95
CA SER A 62 -3.00 22.36 3.98
C SER A 62 -3.59 22.90 5.28
N GLU A 63 -4.66 22.27 5.78
CA GLU A 63 -5.28 22.63 7.07
C GLU A 63 -4.35 22.38 8.26
N LEU A 64 -3.54 21.31 8.24
CA LEU A 64 -2.60 21.01 9.32
C LEU A 64 -1.39 21.96 9.33
N THR A 65 -1.06 22.53 8.17
CA THR A 65 0.13 23.37 7.98
C THR A 65 -0.18 24.86 7.85
N TYR A 66 -1.43 25.29 8.04
CA TYR A 66 -1.84 26.68 7.79
C TYR A 66 -1.05 27.75 8.58
N ARG A 67 -0.47 27.37 9.73
CA ARG A 67 0.36 28.27 10.55
C ARG A 67 1.82 28.34 10.11
N SER A 68 2.25 27.44 9.23
CA SER A 68 3.62 27.38 8.74
C SER A 68 3.75 28.22 7.48
N LEU A 69 4.27 29.44 7.64
CA LEU A 69 4.41 30.40 6.55
C LEU A 69 5.47 29.99 5.52
N TRP A 70 6.48 29.22 5.92
CA TRP A 70 7.60 28.77 5.09
C TRP A 70 8.00 27.34 5.45
N GLY A 71 7.04 26.41 5.47
CA GLY A 71 7.28 25.03 5.91
C GLY A 71 7.61 24.08 4.77
N PHE A 72 8.60 23.21 5.01
CA PHE A 72 8.86 22.03 4.20
C PHE A 72 8.48 20.79 4.99
N PHE A 73 7.71 19.90 4.36
CA PHE A 73 7.20 18.69 5.01
C PHE A 73 7.48 17.46 4.14
N THR A 74 8.00 16.44 4.78
CA THR A 74 8.38 15.16 4.20
C THR A 74 7.14 14.37 3.78
N VAL A 75 7.20 13.87 2.55
CA VAL A 75 6.34 12.85 1.95
C VAL A 75 7.28 11.81 1.35
N LEU A 76 6.98 10.51 1.38
CA LEU A 76 8.00 9.45 1.19
C LEU A 76 8.92 9.66 -0.03
N ASP A 77 8.34 10.00 -1.17
CA ASP A 77 8.99 10.34 -2.44
C ASP A 77 8.56 11.74 -2.95
N GLY A 78 8.29 12.64 -2.01
CA GLY A 78 7.82 13.99 -2.30
C GLY A 78 8.14 15.01 -1.21
N ARG A 79 7.77 16.25 -1.46
CA ARG A 79 7.86 17.33 -0.48
C ARG A 79 6.65 18.23 -0.60
N TYR A 80 6.04 18.54 0.53
CA TYR A 80 4.99 19.54 0.61
C TYR A 80 5.55 20.87 1.12
N GLU A 81 5.20 21.97 0.46
CA GLU A 81 5.68 23.32 0.72
C GLU A 81 4.49 24.21 1.08
N SER A 82 4.41 24.66 2.34
CA SER A 82 3.23 25.35 2.88
C SER A 82 3.32 26.88 2.79
N GLY A 83 2.19 27.55 3.01
CA GLY A 83 2.13 28.98 3.26
C GLY A 83 2.53 29.79 2.04
N ASN A 84 3.57 30.60 2.16
CA ASN A 84 4.04 31.51 1.12
C ASN A 84 4.65 30.77 -0.09
N TYR A 85 4.97 29.48 0.05
CA TYR A 85 5.30 28.63 -1.10
C TYR A 85 4.08 28.24 -1.93
N GLY A 86 2.85 28.52 -1.47
CA GLY A 86 1.63 28.31 -2.24
C GLY A 86 1.01 26.91 -2.12
N HIS A 87 1.34 26.15 -1.06
CA HIS A 87 0.76 24.82 -0.81
C HIS A 87 1.05 23.82 -1.95
N ILE A 88 2.31 23.77 -2.37
CA ILE A 88 2.81 22.99 -3.50
C ILE A 88 3.28 21.61 -3.02
N LEU A 89 2.92 20.58 -3.77
CA LEU A 89 3.44 19.23 -3.60
C LEU A 89 4.38 18.92 -4.77
N ASN A 90 5.65 18.66 -4.47
CA ASN A 90 6.69 18.39 -5.45
C ASN A 90 7.16 16.93 -5.34
N LYS A 91 7.27 16.24 -6.47
CA LYS A 91 7.86 14.89 -6.52
C LYS A 91 9.38 15.02 -6.50
N ILE A 92 10.04 14.35 -5.56
CA ILE A 92 11.50 14.39 -5.39
C ILE A 92 12.03 12.99 -5.05
N GLY A 93 13.35 12.79 -5.11
CA GLY A 93 13.94 11.51 -4.71
C GLY A 93 13.69 11.19 -3.24
N ARG A 94 13.45 9.92 -2.90
CA ARG A 94 13.25 9.48 -1.49
C ARG A 94 14.37 9.95 -0.57
N ARG A 95 15.63 9.87 -1.03
CA ARG A 95 16.79 10.33 -0.28
C ARG A 95 16.72 11.82 0.07
N ASP A 96 16.25 12.64 -0.86
CA ASP A 96 16.19 14.10 -0.71
C ASP A 96 15.00 14.53 0.15
N SER A 97 13.92 13.75 0.14
CA SER A 97 12.75 14.00 1.00
C SER A 97 13.07 13.80 2.48
N LEU A 98 13.72 12.69 2.82
CA LEU A 98 13.97 12.28 4.20
C LEU A 98 14.96 13.18 4.96
N SER A 99 15.50 14.24 4.33
CA SER A 99 16.32 15.24 5.02
C SER A 99 15.50 16.20 5.90
N GLN A 100 14.17 16.23 5.74
CA GLN A 100 13.27 17.10 6.48
C GLN A 100 12.70 16.39 7.72
N LEU A 101 12.56 17.12 8.83
CA LEU A 101 12.12 16.55 10.11
C LEU A 101 10.59 16.43 10.23
N SER A 102 9.86 17.39 9.68
CA SER A 102 8.41 17.43 9.76
C SER A 102 7.79 16.56 8.69
N GLN A 103 6.86 15.68 9.03
CA GLN A 103 6.34 14.66 8.12
C GLN A 103 4.86 14.37 8.35
N PHE A 104 4.24 13.74 7.37
CA PHE A 104 2.87 13.23 7.45
C PHE A 104 2.86 11.71 7.45
N CYS A 105 2.16 11.17 8.43
CA CYS A 105 1.97 9.74 8.57
C CYS A 105 0.49 9.38 8.43
N VAL A 106 0.23 8.13 8.09
CA VAL A 106 -1.10 7.53 8.05
C VAL A 106 -1.10 6.25 8.88
N GLU A 107 -2.21 5.99 9.56
CA GLU A 107 -2.40 4.70 10.22
C GLU A 107 -2.44 3.58 9.18
N THR A 108 -1.82 2.46 9.53
CA THR A 108 -1.69 1.30 8.64
C THR A 108 -2.85 0.31 8.77
N MET A 109 -3.82 0.58 9.64
CA MET A 109 -4.98 -0.27 9.88
C MET A 109 -6.22 0.58 10.09
N LYS A 110 -7.34 0.12 9.55
CA LYS A 110 -8.66 0.65 9.87
C LYS A 110 -9.63 -0.49 10.07
N GLU A 111 -10.42 -0.41 11.14
CA GLU A 111 -11.56 -1.29 11.31
C GLU A 111 -12.76 -0.71 10.57
N THR A 112 -13.28 -1.47 9.62
CA THR A 112 -14.45 -1.09 8.85
C THR A 112 -15.50 -2.14 9.11
N PRO A 113 -16.55 -1.90 9.92
CA PRO A 113 -17.63 -2.86 10.09
C PRO A 113 -18.29 -3.08 8.72
N SER A 114 -17.94 -4.19 8.10
CA SER A 114 -18.40 -4.59 6.79
C SER A 114 -19.58 -5.53 6.99
N ASN A 115 -20.70 -5.21 6.31
CA ASN A 115 -21.81 -6.16 6.17
C ASN A 115 -21.43 -7.33 5.23
N GLU A 116 -20.31 -7.23 4.53
CA GLU A 116 -19.78 -8.33 3.74
C GLU A 116 -19.14 -9.36 4.68
N GLY A 117 -19.58 -10.60 4.55
CA GLY A 117 -18.96 -11.73 5.22
C GLY A 117 -17.52 -11.95 4.77
N ILE A 118 -16.84 -12.85 5.47
CA ILE A 118 -15.47 -13.29 5.20
C ILE A 118 -15.28 -13.58 3.69
N ARG A 119 -14.25 -12.99 3.09
CA ARG A 119 -13.92 -13.16 1.66
C ARG A 119 -12.92 -14.32 1.52
N ILE A 120 -13.28 -15.35 0.76
CA ILE A 120 -12.35 -16.41 0.38
C ILE A 120 -11.68 -15.99 -0.92
N PHE A 121 -10.36 -15.92 -0.91
CA PHE A 121 -9.58 -15.58 -2.08
C PHE A 121 -8.70 -16.76 -2.45
N ASN A 122 -8.96 -17.35 -3.62
CA ASN A 122 -8.16 -18.44 -4.17
C ASN A 122 -6.85 -17.86 -4.75
N ALA A 123 -6.00 -17.36 -3.86
CA ALA A 123 -4.70 -16.86 -4.19
C ALA A 123 -3.83 -18.01 -4.74
N ARG A 124 -2.98 -17.73 -5.73
CA ARG A 124 -2.15 -18.79 -6.33
C ARG A 124 -0.67 -18.60 -6.09
N THR A 125 -0.19 -17.39 -5.86
CA THR A 125 1.24 -17.20 -5.53
C THR A 125 1.43 -15.98 -4.64
N VAL A 126 2.34 -16.10 -3.67
CA VAL A 126 2.87 -14.96 -2.91
C VAL A 126 3.92 -14.27 -3.77
N LYS A 127 3.67 -13.03 -4.19
CA LYS A 127 4.53 -12.27 -5.10
C LYS A 127 5.55 -11.40 -4.38
N ASP A 128 5.17 -10.88 -3.22
CA ASP A 128 6.04 -10.02 -2.41
C ASP A 128 5.70 -10.12 -0.93
N LEU A 129 6.66 -9.78 -0.07
CA LEU A 129 6.53 -9.73 1.37
C LEU A 129 7.03 -8.36 1.88
N LEU A 130 6.21 -7.72 2.70
CA LEU A 130 6.52 -6.45 3.35
C LEU A 130 6.43 -6.61 4.87
N VAL A 131 7.49 -6.24 5.58
CA VAL A 131 7.47 -6.13 7.04
C VAL A 131 7.24 -4.67 7.41
N GLY A 132 6.12 -4.40 8.07
CA GLY A 132 5.78 -3.06 8.57
C GLY A 132 6.51 -2.71 9.86
N ASN A 133 6.57 -1.41 10.18
CA ASN A 133 7.15 -0.90 11.43
C ASN A 133 6.39 -1.33 12.70
N ASP A 134 5.19 -1.90 12.53
CA ASP A 134 4.28 -2.37 13.57
C ASP A 134 4.34 -3.90 13.76
N ASN A 135 5.40 -4.54 13.26
CA ASN A 135 5.58 -5.99 13.23
C ASN A 135 4.47 -6.75 12.49
N LYS A 136 3.73 -6.09 11.59
CA LYS A 136 2.91 -6.81 10.62
C LYS A 136 3.80 -7.38 9.52
N LEU A 137 3.48 -8.60 9.10
CA LEU A 137 3.97 -9.16 7.86
C LEU A 137 2.81 -9.13 6.86
N CYS A 138 2.97 -8.38 5.79
CA CYS A 138 2.03 -8.28 4.70
C CYS A 138 2.57 -8.98 3.46
N ALA A 139 1.67 -9.55 2.67
CA ALA A 139 1.97 -10.31 1.48
C ALA A 139 1.08 -9.86 0.33
N ILE A 140 1.65 -9.81 -0.88
CA ILE A 140 0.87 -9.59 -2.12
C ILE A 140 0.59 -10.96 -2.73
N PHE A 141 -0.68 -11.21 -3.02
CA PHE A 141 -1.14 -12.44 -3.64
C PHE A 141 -1.65 -12.16 -5.04
N ALA A 142 -1.22 -12.97 -6.00
CA ALA A 142 -1.72 -12.91 -7.36
C ALA A 142 -2.36 -14.23 -7.77
N GLN A 143 -3.46 -14.14 -8.51
CA GLN A 143 -4.10 -15.28 -9.15
C GLN A 143 -3.67 -15.39 -10.62
N GLU A 144 -2.92 -16.44 -10.94
CA GLU A 144 -2.52 -16.70 -12.32
C GLU A 144 -3.73 -16.90 -13.23
N GLY A 145 -3.71 -16.23 -14.39
CA GLY A 145 -4.77 -16.28 -15.41
C GLY A 145 -5.95 -15.34 -15.17
N VAL A 146 -6.08 -14.71 -13.99
CA VAL A 146 -7.23 -13.85 -13.65
C VAL A 146 -6.85 -12.39 -13.42
N HIS A 147 -5.55 -12.03 -13.44
CA HIS A 147 -5.05 -10.67 -13.21
C HIS A 147 -5.58 -9.99 -11.93
N SER A 148 -6.10 -10.76 -10.97
CA SER A 148 -6.56 -10.24 -9.69
C SER A 148 -5.42 -10.32 -8.67
N VAL A 149 -5.23 -9.21 -7.96
CA VAL A 149 -4.18 -9.00 -6.97
C VAL A 149 -4.83 -8.53 -5.69
N VAL A 150 -4.45 -9.13 -4.56
CA VAL A 150 -4.94 -8.74 -3.23
C VAL A 150 -3.80 -8.77 -2.23
N GLY A 151 -3.86 -7.88 -1.24
CA GLY A 151 -2.95 -7.90 -0.12
C GLY A 151 -3.53 -8.64 1.08
N GLY A 152 -2.67 -9.29 1.86
CA GLY A 152 -3.03 -9.88 3.14
C GLY A 152 -1.99 -9.60 4.20
N CYS A 153 -2.39 -9.17 5.39
CA CYS A 153 -1.49 -8.93 6.52
C CYS A 153 -1.79 -9.87 7.70
N ILE A 154 -0.72 -10.26 8.39
CA ILE A 154 -0.73 -10.90 9.71
C ILE A 154 0.07 -10.04 10.68
N GLY A 155 -0.22 -10.10 11.98
CA GLY A 155 0.51 -9.34 13.00
C GLY A 155 0.57 -10.11 14.31
N ASN A 156 1.58 -9.83 15.14
CA ASN A 156 1.83 -10.54 16.40
C ASN A 156 1.24 -9.88 17.64
N LYS A 157 0.47 -8.81 17.47
CA LYS A 157 -0.16 -8.05 18.55
C LYS A 157 -1.65 -7.89 18.25
N GLU A 158 -2.47 -8.09 19.28
CA GLU A 158 -3.92 -7.88 19.23
C GLU A 158 -4.28 -6.46 18.77
N SER A 159 -3.50 -5.46 19.21
CA SER A 159 -3.68 -4.05 18.82
C SER A 159 -3.54 -3.79 17.33
N ASN A 160 -2.96 -4.72 16.57
CA ASN A 160 -2.56 -4.52 15.18
C ASN A 160 -3.31 -5.44 14.22
N VAL A 161 -3.67 -6.65 14.65
CA VAL A 161 -4.38 -7.64 13.84
C VAL A 161 -5.26 -8.53 14.74
N LYS A 162 -6.50 -8.80 14.30
CA LYS A 162 -7.47 -9.61 15.04
C LYS A 162 -7.02 -11.05 15.33
N TYR A 163 -6.47 -11.74 14.33
CA TYR A 163 -6.04 -13.16 14.43
C TYR A 163 -4.56 -13.32 14.81
N HIS A 164 -4.09 -12.46 15.72
CA HIS A 164 -2.69 -12.38 16.13
C HIS A 164 -2.11 -13.69 16.69
N GLU A 165 -2.94 -14.52 17.30
CA GLU A 165 -2.60 -15.84 17.83
C GLU A 165 -2.06 -16.80 16.77
N SER A 166 -2.43 -16.59 15.49
CA SER A 166 -1.99 -17.42 14.36
C SER A 166 -0.70 -16.91 13.71
N TYR A 167 -0.10 -15.84 14.22
CA TYR A 167 1.02 -15.14 13.57
C TYR A 167 2.20 -16.03 13.23
N GLU A 168 2.75 -16.78 14.19
CA GLU A 168 3.97 -17.59 13.95
C GLU A 168 3.72 -18.71 12.92
N ALA A 169 2.55 -19.34 12.97
CA ALA A 169 2.15 -20.36 12.01
C ALA A 169 2.02 -19.77 10.59
N PHE A 170 1.25 -18.68 10.45
CA PHE A 170 1.04 -18.03 9.17
C PHE A 170 2.32 -17.42 8.61
N ARG A 171 3.18 -16.83 9.45
CA ARG A 171 4.49 -16.31 9.04
C ARG A 171 5.33 -17.40 8.40
N THR A 172 5.39 -18.57 9.01
CA THR A 172 6.13 -19.73 8.49
C THR A 172 5.54 -20.20 7.16
N MET A 173 4.22 -20.29 7.07
CA MET A 173 3.53 -20.70 5.83
C MET A 173 3.76 -19.69 4.69
N LEU A 174 3.61 -18.39 4.93
CA LEU A 174 3.82 -17.34 3.92
C LEU A 174 5.27 -17.30 3.46
N THR A 175 6.23 -17.37 4.38
CA THR A 175 7.66 -17.37 4.05
C THR A 175 7.99 -18.60 3.21
N THR A 176 7.49 -19.77 3.59
CA THR A 176 7.68 -21.01 2.84
C THR A 176 7.04 -20.93 1.46
N ALA A 177 5.81 -20.44 1.35
CA ALA A 177 5.10 -20.29 0.09
C ALA A 177 5.81 -19.31 -0.85
N TYR A 178 6.30 -18.19 -0.34
CA TYR A 178 7.08 -17.21 -1.09
C TYR A 178 8.40 -17.80 -1.62
N LEU A 179 9.18 -18.45 -0.75
CA LEU A 179 10.47 -19.03 -1.16
C LEU A 179 10.32 -20.22 -2.11
N SER A 180 9.31 -21.06 -1.90
CA SER A 180 9.07 -22.25 -2.71
C SER A 180 8.16 -22.02 -3.92
N GLN A 181 7.67 -20.78 -4.10
CA GLN A 181 6.70 -20.41 -5.14
C GLN A 181 5.49 -21.38 -5.17
N ARG A 182 5.03 -21.79 -3.99
CA ARG A 182 3.90 -22.71 -3.83
C ARG A 182 2.58 -21.96 -3.76
N ASN A 183 1.54 -22.61 -4.27
CA ASN A 183 0.19 -22.09 -4.24
C ASN A 183 -0.44 -22.25 -2.85
N VAL A 184 -1.15 -21.22 -2.42
CA VAL A 184 -1.84 -21.17 -1.13
C VAL A 184 -3.17 -20.44 -1.28
N ASP A 185 -4.25 -21.06 -0.82
CA ASP A 185 -5.53 -20.37 -0.69
C ASP A 185 -5.55 -19.56 0.60
N ILE A 186 -6.14 -18.37 0.55
CA ILE A 186 -6.22 -17.48 1.71
C ILE A 186 -7.65 -17.08 1.99
N VAL A 187 -7.95 -16.89 3.26
CA VAL A 187 -9.22 -16.35 3.73
C VAL A 187 -8.95 -15.00 4.35
N LEU A 188 -9.62 -13.96 3.86
CA LEU A 188 -9.43 -12.57 4.26
C LEU A 188 -10.64 -12.06 5.05
N ASP A 189 -10.37 -11.31 6.12
CA ASP A 189 -11.40 -10.61 6.89
C ASP A 189 -11.49 -9.15 6.40
N PRO A 190 -12.54 -8.77 5.63
CA PRO A 190 -12.70 -7.42 5.12
C PRO A 190 -13.03 -6.40 6.22
N ASN A 191 -13.27 -6.83 7.46
CA ASN A 191 -13.54 -5.91 8.56
C ASN A 191 -12.30 -5.15 9.06
N GLN A 192 -11.11 -5.56 8.63
CA GLN A 192 -9.86 -4.93 9.01
C GLN A 192 -9.00 -4.70 7.76
N THR A 193 -9.09 -3.48 7.22
CA THR A 193 -8.30 -3.02 6.06
C THR A 193 -6.92 -2.56 6.52
N HIS A 194 -5.90 -2.85 5.73
CA HIS A 194 -4.52 -2.42 5.98
C HIS A 194 -4.01 -1.51 4.88
N PHE A 195 -3.19 -0.54 5.27
CA PHE A 195 -2.57 0.42 4.38
C PHE A 195 -1.04 0.32 4.45
N ASN A 196 -0.47 -0.84 4.75
CA ASN A 196 1.00 -0.99 4.85
C ASN A 196 1.72 -0.73 3.52
N PHE A 197 1.10 -1.10 2.40
CA PHE A 197 1.61 -0.76 1.06
C PHE A 197 1.31 0.71 0.72
N THR A 198 2.22 1.35 -0.01
CA THR A 198 2.11 2.73 -0.51
C THR A 198 1.47 2.72 -1.89
N ALA A 199 0.45 3.57 -2.10
CA ALA A 199 -0.34 3.68 -3.32
C ALA A 199 -0.66 2.34 -4.02
N PRO A 200 -1.15 1.31 -3.31
CA PRO A 200 -1.43 0.02 -3.94
C PRO A 200 -2.62 0.14 -4.90
N LEU A 201 -2.54 -0.53 -6.04
CA LEU A 201 -3.66 -0.68 -6.98
C LEU A 201 -4.60 -1.83 -6.57
N PHE A 202 -4.57 -2.23 -5.30
CA PHE A 202 -5.31 -3.35 -4.74
C PHE A 202 -5.58 -3.13 -3.24
N SER A 203 -6.64 -3.76 -2.73
CA SER A 203 -6.97 -3.72 -1.30
C SER A 203 -6.16 -4.73 -0.50
N THR A 204 -5.86 -4.40 0.76
CA THR A 204 -5.14 -5.28 1.69
C THR A 204 -5.97 -5.51 2.94
N TYR A 205 -6.12 -6.76 3.35
CA TYR A 205 -6.98 -7.15 4.48
C TYR A 205 -6.26 -8.04 5.49
N THR A 206 -6.87 -8.28 6.65
CA THR A 206 -6.36 -9.26 7.60
C THR A 206 -6.50 -10.68 7.07
N ILE A 207 -5.42 -11.47 7.16
CA ILE A 207 -5.46 -12.91 6.86
C ILE A 207 -6.07 -13.64 8.06
N LYS A 208 -7.20 -14.30 7.82
CA LYS A 208 -7.87 -15.19 8.78
C LYS A 208 -7.34 -16.61 8.73
N SER A 209 -7.03 -17.11 7.52
CA SER A 209 -6.55 -18.48 7.33
C SER A 209 -5.69 -18.60 6.07
N ILE A 210 -4.76 -19.55 6.08
CA ILE A 210 -3.92 -19.94 4.95
C ILE A 210 -4.04 -21.46 4.79
N MET A 211 -4.33 -21.91 3.57
CA MET A 211 -4.47 -23.33 3.24
C MET A 211 -3.47 -23.67 2.12
N ALA A 212 -2.70 -24.74 2.31
CA ALA A 212 -1.83 -25.24 1.25
C ALA A 212 -2.68 -25.92 0.17
N VAL A 213 -2.45 -25.60 -1.10
CA VAL A 213 -3.12 -26.27 -2.20
C VAL A 213 -2.42 -27.61 -2.45
N SER A 214 -3.12 -28.73 -2.24
CA SER A 214 -2.61 -30.04 -2.68
C SER A 214 -2.76 -30.17 -4.19
N LYS A 215 -1.73 -30.70 -4.85
CA LYS A 215 -1.81 -31.11 -6.25
C LYS A 215 -2.74 -32.30 -6.42
#